data_AF-A9WQP4-F1
#
_entry.id   AF-A9WQP4-F1
#
_cell.length_a   1.000
_cell.length_b   1.000
_cell.length_c   1.000
_cell.angle_alpha   90.00
_cell.angle_beta   90.00
_cell.angle_gamma   90.00
#
_symmetry.space_group_name_H-M   'P 1'
#
loop_
_entity.id
_entity.type
_entity.pdbx_description
1 polymer ?
#
loop_
_entity_poly.entity_id
_entity_poly.type
_entity_poly.pdbx_seq_one_letter_code
_entity_poly.pdbx_strand_id
1 'polypeptide(L)' 'MTTSGTSTKGGHAMGRGRQKAKATKQARDMKYYSPSTDYNALERELSHPSSPASNRFTEEIPEPDYSAYEDKYAD' A
#
# COMPACT_ATOMS: atom_id res chain seq x y z
N MET A 1 30.28 29.32 -41.83
CA MET A 1 29.97 27.88 -42.02
C MET A 1 28.91 27.49 -41.00
N THR A 2 27.82 26.88 -41.44
CA THR A 2 26.51 26.81 -40.76
C THR A 2 26.45 25.77 -39.63
N THR A 3 25.90 26.15 -38.48
CA THR A 3 25.51 25.24 -37.39
C THR A 3 24.16 24.56 -37.71
N SER A 4 24.17 23.31 -38.17
CA SER A 4 22.92 22.55 -38.37
C SER A 4 22.62 21.69 -37.15
N GLY A 5 21.73 22.18 -36.28
CA GLY A 5 21.11 21.39 -35.22
C GLY A 5 20.10 20.38 -35.80
N THR A 6 20.17 19.13 -35.35
CA THR A 6 19.29 18.05 -35.77
C THR A 6 17.89 18.20 -35.14
N SER A 7 17.03 18.99 -35.78
CA SER A 7 15.61 19.07 -35.45
C SER A 7 14.87 17.80 -35.90
N THR A 8 14.77 16.79 -35.04
CA THR A 8 13.90 15.62 -35.26
C THR A 8 12.43 15.95 -34.95
N LYS A 9 11.85 16.91 -35.67
CA LYS A 9 10.40 17.09 -35.76
C LYS A 9 9.82 15.98 -36.65
N GLY A 10 9.51 14.82 -36.06
CA GLY A 10 8.78 13.75 -36.78
C GLY A 10 8.85 12.35 -36.19
N GLY A 11 9.76 12.08 -35.25
CA GLY A 11 10.06 10.72 -34.79
C GLY A 11 9.16 10.14 -33.70
N HIS A 12 7.97 10.69 -33.43
CA HIS A 12 7.24 10.33 -32.21
C HIS A 12 5.79 9.88 -32.38
N ALA A 13 5.21 9.84 -33.58
CA ALA A 13 3.80 9.45 -33.72
C ALA A 13 3.58 7.92 -33.83
N MET A 14 4.50 7.18 -34.46
CA MET A 14 4.20 5.81 -34.94
C MET A 14 4.28 4.69 -33.88
N GLY A 15 4.82 4.94 -32.68
CA GLY A 15 4.94 3.96 -31.60
C GLY A 15 4.12 4.26 -30.34
N ARG A 16 3.57 5.47 -30.22
CA ARG A 16 2.91 5.96 -29.01
C ARG A 16 1.62 5.21 -28.68
N GLY A 17 0.85 4.77 -29.67
CA GLY A 17 -0.39 4.01 -29.43
C GLY A 17 -0.15 2.69 -28.71
N ARG A 18 0.89 1.95 -29.13
CA ARG A 18 1.30 0.68 -28.49
C ARG A 18 1.87 0.91 -27.09
N GLN A 19 2.72 1.94 -26.93
CA GLN A 19 3.26 2.32 -25.62
C GLN A 19 2.14 2.72 -24.65
N LYS A 20 1.20 3.56 -25.10
CA LYS A 20 0.03 3.96 -24.32
C LYS A 20 -0.82 2.75 -23.94
N ALA A 21 -1.08 1.83 -24.88
CA ALA A 21 -1.82 0.61 -24.57
C ALA A 21 -1.12 -0.26 -23.51
N LYS A 22 0.21 -0.46 -23.63
CA LYS A 22 1.00 -1.20 -22.63
C LYS A 22 0.98 -0.53 -21.27
N ALA A 23 1.15 0.79 -21.21
CA ALA A 23 1.11 1.55 -19.96
C ALA A 23 -0.27 1.49 -19.29
N THR A 24 -1.35 1.65 -20.06
CA THR A 24 -2.73 1.54 -19.53
C THR A 24 -3.01 0.15 -18.99
N LYS A 25 -2.54 -0.91 -19.67
CA LYS A 25 -2.65 -2.28 -19.17
C LYS A 25 -1.94 -2.43 -17.82
N GLN A 26 -0.66 -2.05 -17.76
CA GLN A 26 0.12 -2.13 -16.52
C GLN A 26 -0.53 -1.33 -15.38
N ALA A 27 -1.01 -0.11 -15.66
CA ALA A 27 -1.65 0.71 -14.65
C ALA A 27 -2.95 0.07 -14.11
N ARG A 28 -3.72 -0.62 -14.95
CA ARG A 28 -4.91 -1.36 -14.51
C ARG A 28 -4.51 -2.58 -13.71
N ASP A 29 -3.50 -3.33 -14.16
CA ASP A 29 -2.96 -4.46 -13.41
C ASP A 29 -2.53 -3.97 -12.02
N MET A 30 -1.77 -2.87 -11.90
CA MET A 30 -1.39 -2.28 -10.61
C MET A 30 -2.55 -1.75 -9.77
N LYS A 31 -3.56 -1.10 -10.39
CA LYS A 31 -4.69 -0.51 -9.68
C LYS A 31 -5.63 -1.57 -9.09
N TYR A 32 -5.81 -2.67 -9.81
CA TYR A 32 -6.73 -3.75 -9.44
C TYR A 32 -5.99 -5.00 -8.97
N TYR A 33 -4.69 -4.91 -8.72
CA TYR A 33 -3.91 -5.99 -8.13
C TYR A 33 -4.27 -6.15 -6.66
N SER A 34 -4.88 -7.29 -6.34
CA SER A 34 -4.96 -7.80 -4.98
C SER A 34 -3.95 -8.93 -4.86
N PRO A 35 -2.83 -8.76 -4.13
CA PRO A 35 -1.93 -9.87 -3.87
C PRO A 35 -2.68 -10.99 -3.14
N SER A 36 -2.38 -12.24 -3.48
CA SER A 36 -2.84 -13.38 -2.70
C SER A 36 -2.03 -13.46 -1.41
N THR A 37 -2.72 -13.55 -0.28
CA THR A 37 -2.09 -13.78 1.02
C THR A 37 -1.76 -15.26 1.18
N ASP A 38 -0.51 -15.59 1.51
CA ASP A 38 -0.13 -16.95 1.89
C ASP A 38 -0.50 -17.21 3.36
N TYR A 39 -1.65 -17.84 3.57
CA TYR A 39 -2.15 -18.17 4.90
C TYR A 39 -1.28 -19.19 5.64
N ASN A 40 -0.60 -20.09 4.93
CA ASN A 40 0.27 -21.09 5.58
C ASN A 40 1.51 -20.44 6.19
N ALA A 41 2.09 -19.45 5.49
CA ALA A 41 3.20 -18.66 6.03
C ALA A 41 2.77 -17.87 7.27
N LEU A 42 1.59 -17.24 7.21
CA LEU A 42 1.03 -16.47 8.32
C LEU A 42 0.76 -17.34 9.55
N GLU A 43 0.14 -18.50 9.37
CA GLU A 43 -0.12 -19.46 10.45
C GLU A 43 1.18 -19.93 11.11
N ARG A 44 2.23 -20.17 10.31
CA ARG A 44 3.56 -20.50 10.85
C ARG A 44 4.07 -19.36 11.72
N GLU A 45 4.04 -18.12 11.27
CA GLU A 45 4.50 -16.98 12.08
C GLU A 45 3.71 -16.82 13.39
N LEU A 46 2.38 -17.01 13.35
CA LEU A 46 1.51 -16.91 14.53
C LEU A 46 1.65 -18.08 15.51
N SER A 47 1.87 -19.30 15.00
CA SER A 47 1.96 -20.51 15.81
C SER A 47 3.30 -20.69 16.52
N HIS A 48 4.33 -19.92 16.14
CA HIS A 48 5.53 -19.84 16.96
C HIS A 48 5.23 -18.97 18.17
N PRO A 49 5.20 -19.51 19.41
CA PRO A 49 5.11 -18.69 20.60
C PRO A 49 6.37 -17.82 20.61
N SER A 50 6.22 -16.55 20.24
CA SER A 50 7.25 -15.56 20.54
C SER A 50 7.51 -15.65 22.04
N SER A 51 8.79 -15.84 22.37
CA SER A 51 9.48 -15.64 23.65
C SER A 51 8.67 -14.82 24.67
N PRO A 52 8.79 -15.06 26.01
CA PRO A 52 7.78 -14.82 27.08
C PRO A 52 7.34 -13.36 27.36
N ALA A 53 7.37 -12.48 26.37
CA ALA A 53 6.79 -11.15 26.37
C ALA A 53 5.25 -11.16 26.38
N SER A 54 4.57 -12.26 26.02
CA SER A 54 3.10 -12.32 26.05
C SER A 54 2.52 -12.27 27.47
N ASN A 55 3.33 -12.51 28.50
CA ASN A 55 2.89 -12.38 29.90
C ASN A 55 2.99 -10.94 30.44
N ARG A 56 3.48 -9.97 29.66
CA ARG A 56 3.54 -8.55 30.11
C ARG A 56 2.24 -7.78 29.89
N PHE A 57 1.31 -8.31 29.11
CA PHE A 57 0.06 -7.63 28.74
C PHE A 57 -1.18 -8.13 29.51
N THR A 58 -1.02 -9.11 30.40
CA THR A 58 -2.07 -9.59 31.31
C THR A 58 -2.16 -8.74 32.58
N GLU A 59 -1.47 -7.60 32.65
CA GLU A 59 -1.77 -6.59 33.67
C GLU A 59 -3.13 -5.97 33.33
N GLU A 60 -4.07 -6.12 34.26
CA GLU A 60 -5.38 -5.50 34.29
C GLU A 60 -5.25 -4.00 33.97
N ILE A 61 -5.48 -3.63 32.71
CA ILE A 61 -5.51 -2.22 32.30
C ILE A 61 -6.72 -1.62 33.02
N PRO A 62 -6.55 -0.63 33.91
CA PRO A 62 -7.69 0.00 34.55
C PRO A 62 -8.57 0.63 33.47
N GLU A 63 -9.84 0.22 33.41
CA GLU A 63 -10.82 0.82 32.53
C GLU A 63 -10.85 2.34 32.78
N PRO A 64 -10.64 3.17 31.75
CA PRO A 64 -10.72 4.62 31.92
C PRO A 64 -12.14 5.02 32.30
N ASP A 65 -12.27 6.03 33.16
CA ASP A 65 -13.56 6.59 33.55
C ASP A 65 -14.22 7.31 32.36
N TYR A 66 -15.06 6.57 31.63
CA TYR A 66 -15.78 7.07 30.45
C TYR A 66 -16.86 8.11 30.79
N SER A 67 -17.28 8.21 32.06
CA SER A 67 -18.34 9.15 32.47
C SER A 67 -17.96 10.61 32.19
N ALA A 68 -16.68 10.95 32.35
CA ALA A 68 -16.16 12.29 32.07
C ALA A 68 -16.24 12.68 30.58
N TYR A 69 -16.31 11.71 29.66
CA TYR A 69 -16.52 11.95 28.23
C TYR A 69 -18.00 12.07 27.88
N GLU A 70 -18.86 11.31 28.55
CA GLU A 70 -20.31 11.43 28.36
C GLU A 70 -20.80 12.84 28.69
N ASP A 71 -20.38 13.40 29.83
CA ASP A 71 -20.77 14.76 30.24
C ASP A 71 -20.31 15.85 29.26
N LYS A 72 -19.16 15.67 28.58
CA LYS A 72 -18.59 16.66 27.64
C LYS A 72 -19.36 16.76 26.32
N TYR A 73 -20.00 15.67 25.91
CA TYR A 73 -20.74 15.58 24.65
C TYR A 73 -22.25 15.43 24.88
N ALA A 74 -22.71 15.67 26.11
CA ALA A 74 -24.13 15.69 26.48
C ALA A 74 -24.82 17.04 26.20
N ASP A 75 -24.10 18.03 25.63
CA ASP A 75 -24.62 19.32 25.15
C ASP A 75 -25.04 19.30 23.67
#